data_AF-A0A7X8KD75-F1
#
_entry.id   AF-A0A7X8KD75-F1
#
_cell.length_a   1.000
_cell.length_b   1.000
_cell.length_c   1.000
_cell.angle_alpha   90.00
_cell.angle_beta   90.00
_cell.angle_gamma   90.00
#
_symmetry.space_group_name_H-M   'P 1'
#
loop_
_entity.id
_entity.type
_entity.pdbx_description
1 polymer ?
#
loop_
_entity_poly.entity_id
_entity_poly.type
_entity_poly.pdbx_seq_one_letter_code
_entity_poly.pdbx_strand_id
1 'polypeptide(L)'
;MKNLHKAYYKDYFKNINFNYLLLEEEIKKEQDDDRKRELKRELEKIKKDNETKIKSKNNTLSGKELLSLINNPISPHEHRFSLKIAYPGLVTGVGINHEAKIEGEFKLGVHFDYTWGMPVVYGSSVKGVLREYFTNIYDIFYEEDETKKRLNTIDLVHDIFCGEVRNITLEKEIYGEKWEEKVKDNDKKRKYIPKSIYNRDIFFDAVITEADSKKRILCSDSITPHGDNPLKNPVPLTFMKIAAGCTMEFRFKLVDSKIDGNDFTAEHKKALFEEILKTVGVGAKTNVGYGQFQQIDIEK
;
A
#
# COMPACT_ATOMS: atom_id res chain seq x y z
N MET A 1 2.23 -23.42 -9.29
CA MET A 1 1.79 -22.18 -8.60
C MET A 1 2.98 -21.65 -7.82
N LYS A 2 3.49 -20.46 -8.12
CA LYS A 2 4.66 -19.90 -7.42
C LYS A 2 4.17 -18.88 -6.39
N ASN A 3 4.47 -19.10 -5.12
CA ASN A 3 4.33 -18.09 -4.07
C ASN A 3 5.30 -16.93 -4.42
N LEU A 4 4.76 -15.75 -4.78
CA LEU A 4 5.58 -14.63 -5.28
C LEU A 4 6.41 -14.00 -4.18
N HIS A 5 5.94 -14.01 -2.93
CA HIS A 5 6.73 -13.60 -1.77
C HIS A 5 8.06 -14.37 -1.70
N LYS A 6 8.00 -15.70 -1.77
CA LYS A 6 9.22 -16.54 -1.78
C LYS A 6 10.07 -16.25 -3.02
N ALA A 7 9.44 -16.16 -4.20
CA ALA A 7 10.15 -15.89 -5.44
C ALA A 7 10.93 -14.57 -5.40
N TYR A 8 10.32 -13.52 -4.83
CA TYR A 8 10.89 -12.18 -4.72
C TYR A 8 11.89 -12.09 -3.58
N TYR A 9 11.53 -12.42 -2.34
CA TYR A 9 12.42 -12.18 -1.19
C TYR A 9 13.42 -13.30 -0.88
N LYS A 10 13.22 -14.51 -1.40
CA LYS A 10 14.11 -15.66 -1.11
C LYS A 10 14.86 -16.13 -2.34
N ASP A 11 14.15 -16.38 -3.43
CA ASP A 11 14.77 -16.99 -4.63
C ASP A 11 15.45 -15.95 -5.54
N TYR A 12 15.12 -14.66 -5.40
CA TYR A 12 15.65 -13.58 -6.26
C TYR A 12 17.16 -13.40 -6.18
N PHE A 13 17.79 -13.65 -5.04
CA PHE A 13 19.25 -13.59 -4.89
C PHE A 13 19.93 -14.97 -4.89
N LYS A 14 19.17 -16.06 -5.09
CA LYS A 14 19.72 -17.41 -5.19
C LYS A 14 20.73 -17.52 -6.36
N ASN A 15 21.90 -18.14 -6.14
CA ASN A 15 22.97 -18.31 -7.13
C ASN A 15 23.66 -17.01 -7.62
N ILE A 16 23.41 -15.89 -6.93
CA ILE A 16 24.22 -14.68 -7.08
C ILE A 16 25.55 -14.91 -6.35
N ASN A 17 26.65 -14.54 -7.00
CA ASN A 17 27.97 -14.62 -6.39
C ASN A 17 28.25 -13.32 -5.64
N PHE A 18 28.23 -13.35 -4.30
CA PHE A 18 28.50 -12.17 -3.46
C PHE A 18 29.99 -11.90 -3.20
N ASN A 19 30.91 -12.71 -3.74
CA ASN A 19 32.35 -12.50 -3.57
C ASN A 19 32.82 -11.16 -4.15
N TYR A 20 32.03 -10.51 -5.02
CA TYR A 20 32.33 -9.17 -5.49
C TYR A 20 32.46 -8.15 -4.34
N LEU A 21 31.75 -8.34 -3.22
CA LEU A 21 31.85 -7.48 -2.04
C LEU A 21 33.23 -7.59 -1.39
N LEU A 22 33.75 -8.81 -1.27
CA LEU A 22 35.08 -9.07 -0.72
C LEU A 22 36.17 -8.53 -1.67
N LEU A 23 36.03 -8.80 -2.97
CA LEU A 23 36.94 -8.28 -4.00
C LEU A 23 37.00 -6.75 -4.02
N GLU A 24 35.87 -6.06 -3.83
CA GLU A 24 35.84 -4.60 -3.71
C GLU A 24 36.65 -4.08 -2.52
N GLU A 25 36.66 -4.79 -1.40
CA GLU A 25 37.49 -4.45 -0.25
C GLU A 25 38.97 -4.78 -0.47
N GLU A 26 39.27 -5.91 -1.09
CA GLU A 26 40.64 -6.32 -1.44
C GLU A 26 41.28 -5.30 -2.39
N ILE A 27 40.57 -4.89 -3.45
CA ILE A 27 41.03 -3.87 -4.42
C ILE A 27 41.35 -2.54 -3.75
N LYS A 28 40.60 -2.16 -2.70
CA LYS A 28 40.86 -0.91 -1.94
C LYS A 28 42.13 -0.98 -1.11
N LYS A 29 42.47 -2.16 -0.59
CA LYS A 29 43.66 -2.41 0.24
C LYS A 29 44.91 -2.70 -0.59
N GLU A 30 44.73 -3.16 -1.83
CA GLU A 30 45.82 -3.53 -2.73
C GLU A 30 46.63 -2.31 -3.20
N GLN A 31 47.95 -2.42 -3.02
CA GLN A 31 48.94 -1.42 -3.38
C GLN A 31 49.67 -1.76 -4.69
N ASP A 32 49.78 -3.04 -5.03
CA ASP A 32 50.40 -3.47 -6.29
C ASP A 32 49.47 -3.20 -7.48
N ASP A 33 49.93 -2.40 -8.43
CA ASP A 33 49.12 -1.94 -9.56
C ASP A 33 48.71 -3.08 -10.50
N ASP A 34 49.57 -4.08 -10.70
CA ASP A 34 49.30 -5.20 -11.60
C ASP A 34 48.30 -6.18 -10.98
N ARG A 35 48.48 -6.51 -9.70
CA ARG A 35 47.51 -7.31 -8.92
C ARG A 35 46.16 -6.62 -8.84
N LYS A 36 46.15 -5.30 -8.62
CA LYS A 36 44.92 -4.50 -8.59
C LYS A 36 44.18 -4.53 -9.93
N ARG A 37 44.88 -4.53 -11.05
CA ARG A 37 44.27 -4.69 -12.40
C ARG A 37 43.66 -6.07 -12.58
N GLU A 38 44.32 -7.12 -12.09
CA GLU A 38 43.81 -8.49 -12.14
C GLU A 38 42.50 -8.64 -11.34
N LEU A 39 42.51 -8.18 -10.08
CA LEU A 39 41.32 -8.20 -9.20
C LEU A 39 40.15 -7.41 -9.81
N LYS A 40 40.41 -6.27 -10.45
CA LYS A 40 39.38 -5.51 -11.17
C LYS A 40 38.76 -6.29 -12.33
N ARG A 41 39.56 -7.04 -13.11
CA ARG A 41 39.03 -7.88 -14.21
C ARG A 41 38.16 -9.01 -13.68
N GLU A 42 38.55 -9.62 -12.57
CA GLU A 42 37.74 -10.63 -11.89
C GLU A 42 36.42 -10.06 -11.38
N LEU A 43 36.49 -8.89 -10.72
CA LEU A 43 35.31 -8.16 -10.25
C LEU A 43 34.31 -7.88 -11.38
N GLU A 44 34.79 -7.35 -12.51
CA GLU A 44 33.94 -7.07 -13.68
C GLU A 44 33.28 -8.34 -14.24
N LYS A 45 34.02 -9.47 -14.27
CA LYS A 45 33.46 -10.75 -14.71
C LYS A 45 32.32 -11.21 -13.81
N ILE A 46 32.49 -11.11 -12.49
CA ILE A 46 31.45 -11.48 -11.51
C ILE A 46 30.25 -10.53 -11.61
N LYS A 47 30.48 -9.22 -11.70
CA LYS A 47 29.40 -8.23 -11.84
C LYS A 47 28.56 -8.47 -13.09
N LYS A 48 29.19 -8.73 -14.23
CA LYS A 48 28.50 -9.01 -15.50
C LYS A 48 27.68 -10.31 -15.45
N ASP A 49 28.20 -11.35 -14.82
CA ASP A 49 27.46 -12.60 -14.60
C ASP A 49 26.24 -12.39 -13.68
N ASN A 50 26.43 -11.69 -12.55
CA ASN A 50 25.34 -11.35 -11.63
C ASN A 50 24.26 -10.50 -12.31
N GLU A 51 24.64 -9.47 -13.07
CA GLU A 51 23.72 -8.62 -13.83
C GLU A 51 22.88 -9.45 -14.80
N THR A 52 23.51 -10.41 -15.51
CA THR A 52 22.80 -11.31 -16.44
C THR A 52 21.77 -12.19 -15.70
N LYS A 53 22.16 -12.74 -14.54
CA LYS A 53 21.26 -13.54 -13.68
C LYS A 53 20.09 -12.71 -13.16
N ILE A 54 20.34 -11.48 -12.70
CA ILE A 54 19.31 -10.56 -12.22
C ILE A 54 18.34 -10.18 -13.33
N LYS A 55 18.83 -9.83 -14.53
CA LYS A 55 17.97 -9.53 -15.68
C LYS A 55 17.05 -10.69 -16.04
N SER A 56 17.56 -11.93 -16.01
CA SER A 56 16.75 -13.13 -16.24
C SER A 56 15.62 -13.26 -15.20
N LYS A 57 15.93 -13.05 -13.91
CA LYS A 57 14.94 -13.10 -12.83
C LYS A 57 13.91 -11.98 -12.90
N ASN A 58 14.32 -10.77 -13.28
CA ASN A 58 13.41 -9.66 -13.53
C ASN A 58 12.41 -10.05 -14.62
N ASN A 59 12.88 -10.58 -15.74
CA ASN A 59 12.02 -11.04 -16.82
C ASN A 59 11.05 -12.14 -16.38
N THR A 60 11.44 -13.03 -15.46
CA THR A 60 10.50 -14.03 -14.90
C THR A 60 9.44 -13.40 -14.00
N LEU A 61 9.79 -12.41 -13.18
CA LEU A 61 8.88 -11.80 -12.21
C LEU A 61 7.97 -10.72 -12.81
N SER A 62 8.44 -10.00 -13.82
CA SER A 62 7.74 -8.88 -14.47
C SER A 62 7.33 -9.14 -15.93
N GLY A 63 7.66 -10.31 -16.47
CA GLY A 63 7.50 -10.63 -17.89
C GLY A 63 6.16 -11.25 -18.30
N LYS A 64 6.14 -11.83 -19.51
CA LYS A 64 4.95 -12.27 -20.28
C LYS A 64 4.32 -13.59 -19.81
N GLU A 65 4.87 -14.25 -18.79
CA GLU A 65 4.31 -15.52 -18.31
C GLU A 65 3.07 -15.28 -17.45
N LEU A 66 2.05 -16.13 -17.64
CA LEU A 66 0.81 -16.16 -16.86
C LEU A 66 1.14 -16.29 -15.36
N LEU A 67 0.86 -15.26 -14.57
CA LEU A 67 0.86 -15.40 -13.11
C LEU A 67 -0.50 -15.97 -12.69
N SER A 68 -0.48 -17.17 -12.12
CA SER A 68 -1.70 -17.79 -11.59
C SER A 68 -2.11 -17.08 -10.31
N LEU A 69 -3.33 -16.58 -10.33
CA LEU A 69 -3.97 -15.95 -9.19
C LEU A 69 -4.31 -17.04 -8.17
N ILE A 70 -3.95 -16.80 -6.91
CA ILE A 70 -4.28 -17.72 -5.83
C ILE A 70 -5.46 -17.15 -5.08
N ASN A 71 -6.59 -17.86 -5.12
CA ASN A 71 -7.82 -17.41 -4.48
C ASN A 71 -7.61 -17.27 -2.98
N ASN A 72 -7.90 -16.08 -2.45
CA ASN A 72 -7.90 -15.79 -1.03
C ASN A 72 -9.36 -15.74 -0.52
N PRO A 73 -9.87 -16.78 0.16
CA PRO A 73 -11.31 -16.99 0.39
C PRO A 73 -11.95 -16.22 1.56
N ILE A 74 -11.25 -15.30 2.22
CA ILE A 74 -11.77 -14.67 3.45
C ILE A 74 -12.39 -13.29 3.15
N SER A 75 -13.72 -13.23 3.00
CA SER A 75 -14.54 -12.04 3.37
C SER A 75 -16.05 -12.34 3.24
N PRO A 76 -16.91 -11.86 4.16
CA PRO A 76 -18.34 -11.71 3.90
C PRO A 76 -18.55 -10.89 2.62
N HIS A 77 -19.51 -11.29 1.79
CA HIS A 77 -19.75 -10.69 0.47
C HIS A 77 -20.25 -9.24 0.52
N GLU A 78 -20.84 -8.84 1.65
CA GLU A 78 -21.63 -7.60 1.76
C GLU A 78 -20.74 -6.36 1.92
N HIS A 79 -19.59 -6.50 2.59
CA HIS A 79 -18.68 -5.40 2.96
C HIS A 79 -17.41 -5.35 2.11
N ARG A 80 -17.53 -5.69 0.83
CA ARG A 80 -16.41 -5.63 -0.11
C ARG A 80 -16.80 -4.93 -1.40
N PHE A 81 -15.82 -4.34 -2.05
CA PHE A 81 -15.94 -3.79 -3.40
C PHE A 81 -14.60 -3.96 -4.13
N SER A 82 -14.67 -3.94 -5.45
CA SER A 82 -13.53 -4.18 -6.32
C SER A 82 -13.28 -2.97 -7.19
N LEU A 83 -12.03 -2.52 -7.24
CA LEU A 83 -11.61 -1.43 -8.10
C LEU A 83 -10.52 -1.91 -9.05
N LYS A 84 -10.55 -1.42 -10.28
CA LYS A 84 -9.54 -1.74 -11.28
C LYS A 84 -8.39 -0.75 -11.21
N ILE A 85 -7.17 -1.25 -11.08
CA ILE A 85 -5.98 -0.41 -10.93
C ILE A 85 -5.73 0.35 -12.24
N ALA A 86 -5.63 1.68 -12.16
CA ALA A 86 -5.32 2.54 -13.30
C ALA A 86 -3.83 2.52 -13.66
N TYR A 87 -3.51 3.04 -14.83
CA TYR A 87 -2.11 3.31 -15.20
C TYR A 87 -1.55 4.44 -14.31
N PRO A 88 -0.28 4.38 -13.85
CA PRO A 88 0.76 3.41 -14.20
C PRO A 88 0.72 2.07 -13.47
N GLY A 89 -0.14 1.85 -12.47
CA GLY A 89 -0.16 0.65 -11.64
C GLY A 89 -0.06 1.01 -10.16
N LEU A 90 0.08 0.02 -9.28
CA LEU A 90 0.08 0.27 -7.82
C LEU A 90 1.42 -0.13 -7.19
N VAL A 91 1.99 0.80 -6.42
CA VAL A 91 3.22 0.56 -5.66
C VAL A 91 2.87 0.43 -4.19
N THR A 92 3.37 -0.62 -3.56
CA THR A 92 3.17 -0.94 -2.15
C THR A 92 4.48 -1.48 -1.59
N GLY A 93 4.75 -1.31 -0.30
CA GLY A 93 5.95 -1.88 0.33
C GLY A 93 7.28 -1.21 -0.05
N VAL A 94 7.26 0.03 -0.59
CA VAL A 94 8.48 0.75 -1.01
C VAL A 94 9.49 0.98 0.10
N GLY A 95 9.05 0.98 1.36
CA GLY A 95 9.93 1.10 2.54
C GLY A 95 10.65 -0.20 2.91
N ILE A 96 10.34 -1.32 2.24
CA ILE A 96 11.04 -2.59 2.44
C ILE A 96 12.29 -2.60 1.56
N ASN A 97 13.45 -2.81 2.17
CA ASN A 97 14.71 -2.94 1.44
C ASN A 97 14.73 -4.25 0.64
N HIS A 98 15.08 -4.14 -0.63
CA HIS A 98 15.30 -5.29 -1.52
C HIS A 98 16.61 -5.12 -2.32
N GLU A 99 17.47 -4.18 -1.93
CA GLU A 99 18.72 -3.91 -2.63
C GLU A 99 19.87 -4.82 -2.18
N ALA A 100 20.69 -5.23 -3.15
CA ALA A 100 21.96 -5.91 -2.95
C ALA A 100 23.10 -5.26 -3.74
N LYS A 101 22.92 -4.02 -4.25
CA LYS A 101 23.90 -3.24 -5.04
C LYS A 101 24.33 -3.93 -6.34
N ILE A 102 23.46 -4.72 -6.94
CA ILE A 102 23.68 -5.36 -8.23
C ILE A 102 23.03 -4.53 -9.32
N GLU A 103 23.73 -4.33 -10.43
CA GLU A 103 23.21 -3.55 -11.55
C GLU A 103 21.92 -4.19 -12.11
N GLY A 104 20.91 -3.35 -12.34
CA GLY A 104 19.60 -3.78 -12.86
C GLY A 104 18.68 -4.49 -11.87
N GLU A 105 19.04 -4.62 -10.59
CA GLU A 105 18.15 -5.22 -9.58
C GLU A 105 16.89 -4.39 -9.30
N PHE A 106 15.84 -5.03 -8.80
CA PHE A 106 14.73 -4.31 -8.19
C PHE A 106 15.16 -3.81 -6.82
N LYS A 107 15.20 -2.49 -6.65
CA LYS A 107 15.74 -1.87 -5.43
C LYS A 107 14.71 -1.77 -4.29
N LEU A 108 13.42 -1.73 -4.65
CA LEU A 108 12.32 -1.50 -3.72
C LEU A 108 11.55 -2.80 -3.46
N GLY A 109 11.10 -2.97 -2.22
CA GLY A 109 10.24 -4.07 -1.84
C GLY A 109 8.80 -3.92 -2.29
N VAL A 110 8.05 -5.01 -2.13
CA VAL A 110 6.60 -5.12 -2.36
C VAL A 110 5.97 -5.86 -1.19
N HIS A 111 4.79 -5.43 -0.75
CA HIS A 111 4.00 -6.18 0.22
C HIS A 111 3.36 -7.40 -0.45
N PHE A 112 3.63 -8.58 0.09
CA PHE A 112 2.98 -9.82 -0.29
C PHE A 112 2.31 -10.45 0.93
N ASP A 113 1.18 -11.12 0.70
CA ASP A 113 0.55 -11.99 1.66
C ASP A 113 1.49 -13.15 2.02
N TYR A 114 1.59 -13.46 3.31
CA TYR A 114 2.55 -14.46 3.80
C TYR A 114 2.17 -15.89 3.37
N THR A 115 0.88 -16.21 3.33
CA THR A 115 0.37 -17.56 3.09
C THR A 115 0.38 -17.90 1.60
N TRP A 116 -0.23 -17.04 0.80
CA TRP A 116 -0.45 -17.22 -0.64
C TRP A 116 0.67 -16.60 -1.46
N GLY A 117 1.43 -15.64 -0.91
CA GLY A 117 2.48 -14.96 -1.63
C GLY A 117 1.96 -14.08 -2.75
N MET A 118 0.71 -13.62 -2.70
CA MET A 118 0.13 -12.67 -3.66
C MET A 118 0.43 -11.23 -3.22
N PRO A 119 0.63 -10.26 -4.12
CA PRO A 119 0.82 -8.88 -3.72
C PRO A 119 -0.46 -8.33 -3.10
N VAL A 120 -0.31 -7.53 -2.05
CA VAL A 120 -1.41 -6.99 -1.26
C VAL A 120 -1.15 -5.54 -0.85
N VAL A 121 -2.22 -4.83 -0.51
CA VAL A 121 -2.13 -3.59 0.27
C VAL A 121 -2.63 -3.91 1.68
N TYR A 122 -1.81 -3.69 2.70
CA TYR A 122 -2.17 -4.03 4.06
C TYR A 122 -3.41 -3.24 4.52
N GLY A 123 -4.27 -3.90 5.29
CA GLY A 123 -5.50 -3.30 5.83
C GLY A 123 -5.21 -2.06 6.68
N SER A 124 -4.06 -2.02 7.36
CA SER A 124 -3.59 -0.83 8.08
C SER A 124 -3.26 0.35 7.15
N SER A 125 -2.73 0.08 5.95
CA SER A 125 -2.46 1.11 4.93
C SER A 125 -3.75 1.64 4.34
N VAL A 126 -4.71 0.74 4.02
CA VAL A 126 -6.05 1.12 3.57
C VAL A 126 -6.75 1.97 4.64
N LYS A 127 -6.72 1.53 5.90
CA LYS A 127 -7.28 2.25 7.05
C LYS A 127 -6.64 3.63 7.21
N GLY A 128 -5.33 3.75 7.04
CA GLY A 128 -4.60 5.01 7.14
C GLY A 128 -5.08 6.03 6.10
N VAL A 129 -5.15 5.63 4.84
CA VAL A 129 -5.66 6.49 3.75
C VAL A 129 -7.12 6.87 3.98
N LEU A 130 -7.97 5.90 4.31
CA LEU A 130 -9.37 6.17 4.60
C LEU A 130 -9.52 7.19 5.75
N ARG A 131 -8.76 7.03 6.84
CA ARG A 131 -8.80 7.94 7.99
C ARG A 131 -8.34 9.35 7.64
N GLU A 132 -7.32 9.49 6.81
CA GLU A 132 -6.74 10.79 6.43
C GLU A 132 -7.73 11.65 5.64
N TYR A 133 -8.45 11.04 4.70
CA TYR A 133 -9.37 11.75 3.80
C TYR A 133 -10.83 11.69 4.24
N PHE A 134 -11.15 10.94 5.31
CA PHE A 134 -12.51 10.71 5.76
C PHE A 134 -13.30 12.01 5.95
N THR A 135 -12.79 12.92 6.79
CA THR A 135 -13.49 14.17 7.13
C THR A 135 -13.73 15.03 5.89
N ASN A 136 -12.68 15.24 5.08
CA ASN A 136 -12.76 16.11 3.90
C ASN A 136 -13.82 15.60 2.90
N ILE A 137 -13.83 14.29 2.64
CA ILE A 137 -14.75 13.70 1.67
C ILE A 137 -16.15 13.55 2.27
N TYR A 138 -16.26 13.18 3.55
CA TYR A 138 -17.55 13.16 4.24
C TYR A 138 -18.25 14.52 4.19
N ASP A 139 -17.52 15.61 4.49
CA ASP A 139 -18.09 16.94 4.49
C ASP A 139 -18.58 17.37 3.08
N ILE A 140 -17.86 17.02 2.02
CA ILE A 140 -18.26 17.29 0.62
C ILE A 140 -19.53 16.50 0.23
N PHE A 141 -19.57 15.20 0.50
CA PHE A 141 -20.70 14.35 0.07
C PHE A 141 -21.99 14.59 0.86
N TYR A 142 -21.88 15.18 2.05
CA TYR A 142 -23.01 15.44 2.93
C TYR A 142 -23.28 16.95 3.14
N GLU A 143 -22.75 17.80 2.26
CA GLU A 143 -22.84 19.27 2.34
C GLU A 143 -24.24 19.83 2.00
N GLU A 144 -25.03 19.14 1.15
CA GLU A 144 -26.29 19.65 0.59
C GLU A 144 -27.57 19.27 1.38
N ASP A 145 -27.47 18.46 2.42
CA ASP A 145 -28.64 18.01 3.18
C ASP A 145 -28.49 18.44 4.65
N GLU A 146 -29.19 19.52 5.05
CA GLU A 146 -29.22 20.03 6.44
C GLU A 146 -29.63 18.95 7.46
N THR A 147 -30.23 17.85 7.01
CA THR A 147 -30.54 16.68 7.85
C THR A 147 -29.45 15.62 7.92
N LYS A 148 -28.45 15.63 7.03
CA LYS A 148 -27.30 14.69 7.03
C LYS A 148 -26.01 15.30 7.57
N LYS A 149 -25.93 16.63 7.66
CA LYS A 149 -24.90 17.38 8.42
C LYS A 149 -25.00 17.19 9.95
N ARG A 150 -25.57 16.07 10.40
CA ARG A 150 -26.00 15.81 11.79
C ARG A 150 -25.06 14.93 12.60
N LEU A 151 -24.25 14.11 11.94
CA LEU A 151 -23.35 13.20 12.65
C LEU A 151 -22.05 13.93 12.96
N ASN A 152 -21.58 13.81 14.20
CA ASN A 152 -20.32 14.41 14.57
C ASN A 152 -19.14 13.64 13.92
N THR A 153 -18.47 14.26 12.94
CA THR A 153 -17.38 13.61 12.18
C THR A 153 -16.22 13.16 13.07
N ILE A 154 -15.94 13.87 14.16
CA ILE A 154 -14.91 13.47 15.15
C ILE A 154 -15.31 12.15 15.81
N ASP A 155 -16.57 12.04 16.25
CA ASP A 155 -17.07 10.82 16.89
C ASP A 155 -17.13 9.65 15.91
N LEU A 156 -17.46 9.90 14.64
CA LEU A 156 -17.35 8.90 13.56
C LEU A 156 -15.90 8.42 13.36
N VAL A 157 -14.94 9.33 13.35
CA VAL A 157 -13.51 8.97 13.19
C VAL A 157 -13.04 8.09 14.35
N HIS A 158 -13.42 8.42 15.59
CA HIS A 158 -13.12 7.59 16.75
C HIS A 158 -13.82 6.22 16.68
N ASP A 159 -15.09 6.18 16.28
CA ASP A 159 -15.84 4.93 16.16
C ASP A 159 -15.25 3.97 15.11
N ILE A 160 -14.99 4.50 13.91
CA ILE A 160 -14.54 3.72 12.74
C ILE A 160 -13.05 3.37 12.85
N PHE A 161 -12.21 4.35 13.13
CA PHE A 161 -10.76 4.20 13.02
C PHE A 161 -10.06 3.95 14.36
N CYS A 162 -10.61 4.41 15.48
CA CYS A 162 -10.05 4.12 16.80
C CYS A 162 -10.74 2.91 17.45
N GLY A 163 -11.96 2.58 17.03
CA GLY A 163 -12.76 1.53 17.64
C GLY A 163 -13.21 1.93 19.04
N GLU A 164 -13.58 3.20 19.21
CA GLU A 164 -13.95 3.81 20.49
C GLU A 164 -15.31 4.50 20.38
N VAL A 165 -16.05 4.57 21.48
CA VAL A 165 -17.33 5.27 21.57
C VAL A 165 -17.24 6.38 22.60
N ARG A 166 -17.89 7.51 22.33
CA ARG A 166 -17.90 8.65 23.23
C ARG A 166 -18.63 8.32 24.53
N ASN A 167 -18.03 8.71 25.65
CA ASN A 167 -18.53 8.51 26.99
C ASN A 167 -19.01 9.84 27.58
N ILE A 168 -20.26 10.20 27.26
CA ILE A 168 -20.91 11.42 27.73
C ILE A 168 -21.07 11.43 29.26
N THR A 169 -21.29 10.27 29.88
CA THR A 169 -21.41 10.16 31.35
C THR A 169 -20.11 10.61 32.02
N LEU A 170 -18.96 10.15 31.53
CA LEU A 170 -17.66 10.55 32.05
C LEU A 170 -17.36 12.04 31.78
N GLU A 171 -17.79 12.58 30.63
CA GLU A 171 -17.67 14.02 30.36
C GLU A 171 -18.48 14.86 31.36
N LYS A 172 -19.70 14.42 31.70
CA LYS A 172 -20.56 15.06 32.72
C LYS A 172 -19.96 14.98 34.11
N GLU A 173 -19.37 13.84 34.48
CA GLU A 173 -18.68 13.68 35.77
C GLU A 173 -17.46 14.60 35.90
N ILE A 174 -16.68 14.78 34.82
CA ILE A 174 -15.46 15.60 34.85
C ILE A 174 -15.77 17.10 34.77
N TYR A 175 -16.72 17.50 33.92
CA TYR A 175 -16.94 18.92 33.57
C TYR A 175 -18.22 19.52 34.19
N GLY A 176 -19.05 18.71 34.85
CA GLY A 176 -20.29 19.15 35.47
C GLY A 176 -21.33 19.68 34.48
N GLU A 177 -22.17 20.60 34.91
CA GLU A 177 -23.28 21.14 34.10
C GLU A 177 -22.84 21.84 32.81
N LYS A 178 -21.59 22.34 32.75
CA LYS A 178 -21.02 23.02 31.58
C LYS A 178 -20.24 22.09 30.65
N TRP A 179 -20.44 20.78 30.75
CA TRP A 179 -19.70 19.81 29.94
C TRP A 179 -19.84 20.06 28.44
N GLU A 180 -21.05 20.36 27.94
CA GLU A 180 -21.31 20.62 26.52
C GLU A 180 -20.44 21.77 25.99
N GLU A 181 -20.42 22.90 26.68
CA GLU A 181 -19.59 24.06 26.33
C GLU A 181 -18.09 23.72 26.31
N LYS A 182 -17.64 22.81 27.19
CA LYS A 182 -16.23 22.42 27.29
C LYS A 182 -15.78 21.51 26.16
N VAL A 183 -16.69 20.69 25.60
CA VAL A 183 -16.36 19.64 24.62
C VAL A 183 -16.82 19.95 23.20
N LYS A 184 -17.75 20.90 23.01
CA LYS A 184 -18.37 21.24 21.72
C LYS A 184 -17.33 21.46 20.61
N ASP A 185 -16.30 22.24 20.91
CA ASP A 185 -15.24 22.61 19.97
C ASP A 185 -13.84 22.11 20.39
N ASN A 186 -13.78 21.11 21.28
CA ASN A 186 -12.52 20.61 21.80
C ASN A 186 -12.51 19.08 21.89
N ASP A 187 -12.13 18.46 20.78
CA ASP A 187 -11.94 17.02 20.66
C ASP A 187 -11.08 16.44 21.80
N LYS A 188 -10.00 17.11 22.19
CA LYS A 188 -9.10 16.64 23.28
C LYS A 188 -9.79 16.56 24.65
N LYS A 189 -10.92 17.24 24.83
CA LYS A 189 -11.72 17.17 26.06
C LYS A 189 -12.80 16.12 26.00
N ARG A 190 -13.17 15.63 24.81
CA ARG A 190 -14.07 14.49 24.69
C ARG A 190 -13.43 13.26 25.31
N LYS A 191 -14.28 12.38 25.82
CA LYS A 191 -13.84 11.14 26.45
C LYS A 191 -14.37 9.96 25.68
N TYR A 192 -13.48 9.03 25.38
CA TYR A 192 -13.77 7.86 24.59
C TYR A 192 -13.44 6.60 25.39
N ILE A 193 -14.23 5.56 25.17
CA ILE A 193 -13.98 4.22 25.73
C ILE A 193 -13.86 3.21 24.59
N PRO A 194 -12.98 2.21 24.72
CA PRO A 194 -12.80 1.19 23.68
C PRO A 194 -14.07 0.35 23.50
N LYS A 195 -14.46 0.11 22.24
CA LYS A 195 -15.53 -0.83 21.89
C LYS A 195 -15.03 -2.28 22.04
N SER A 196 -15.94 -3.23 22.26
CA SER A 196 -15.62 -4.65 22.09
C SER A 196 -15.16 -4.94 20.66
N ILE A 197 -14.22 -5.88 20.47
CA ILE A 197 -13.70 -6.27 19.14
C ILE A 197 -14.82 -6.71 18.18
N TYR A 198 -15.90 -7.29 18.70
CA TYR A 198 -17.03 -7.72 17.89
C TYR A 198 -17.84 -6.56 17.29
N ASN A 199 -17.77 -5.39 17.92
CA ASN A 199 -18.49 -4.16 17.56
C ASN A 199 -17.58 -3.14 16.85
N ARG A 200 -16.38 -3.54 16.41
CA ARG A 200 -15.45 -2.67 15.68
C ARG A 200 -15.48 -2.98 14.19
N ASP A 201 -15.20 -1.96 13.41
CA ASP A 201 -14.87 -2.14 12.01
C ASP A 201 -13.48 -2.80 11.88
N ILE A 202 -13.36 -3.76 10.97
CA ILE A 202 -12.10 -4.46 10.68
C ILE A 202 -11.72 -4.19 9.22
N PHE A 203 -10.48 -3.78 9.03
CA PHE A 203 -9.87 -3.49 7.74
C PHE A 203 -8.95 -4.65 7.39
N PHE A 204 -9.38 -5.51 6.47
CA PHE A 204 -8.55 -6.62 5.99
C PHE A 204 -7.62 -6.12 4.88
N ASP A 205 -6.64 -6.96 4.53
CA ASP A 205 -5.76 -6.67 3.40
C ASP A 205 -6.56 -6.64 2.09
N ALA A 206 -6.27 -5.65 1.26
CA ALA A 206 -6.80 -5.59 -0.10
C ALA A 206 -5.98 -6.53 -0.99
N VAL A 207 -6.66 -7.36 -1.76
CA VAL A 207 -6.04 -8.45 -2.53
C VAL A 207 -6.37 -8.34 -4.00
N ILE A 208 -5.52 -8.89 -4.84
CA ILE A 208 -5.79 -9.03 -6.27
C ILE A 208 -6.75 -10.19 -6.49
N THR A 209 -7.83 -9.96 -7.23
CA THR A 209 -8.84 -10.97 -7.60
C THR A 209 -8.83 -11.27 -9.09
N GLU A 210 -8.35 -10.34 -9.92
CA GLU A 210 -8.17 -10.55 -11.36
C GLU A 210 -6.85 -9.94 -11.85
N ALA A 211 -6.17 -10.67 -12.73
CA ALA A 211 -4.95 -10.21 -13.40
C ALA A 211 -5.27 -9.21 -14.54
N ASP A 212 -4.26 -8.53 -15.06
CA ASP A 212 -4.42 -7.64 -16.21
C ASP A 212 -4.86 -8.39 -17.49
N SER A 213 -5.12 -7.66 -18.58
CA SER A 213 -5.53 -8.25 -19.87
C SER A 213 -4.48 -9.20 -20.48
N LYS A 214 -3.22 -9.10 -20.06
CA LYS A 214 -2.11 -9.99 -20.44
C LYS A 214 -1.86 -11.08 -19.39
N LYS A 215 -2.77 -11.21 -18.42
CA LYS A 215 -2.73 -12.15 -17.29
C LYS A 215 -1.49 -12.01 -16.39
N ARG A 216 -1.01 -10.77 -16.25
CA ARG A 216 0.07 -10.39 -15.35
C ARG A 216 -0.52 -9.79 -14.08
N ILE A 217 0.14 -10.05 -12.95
CA ILE A 217 -0.17 -9.44 -11.65
C ILE A 217 0.88 -8.39 -11.29
N LEU A 218 2.14 -8.61 -11.69
CA LEU A 218 3.27 -7.72 -11.44
C LEU A 218 3.85 -7.20 -12.75
N CYS A 219 4.42 -6.00 -12.69
CA CYS A 219 5.24 -5.45 -13.77
C CYS A 219 6.37 -4.58 -13.20
N SER A 220 7.41 -4.37 -14.01
CA SER A 220 8.51 -3.51 -13.66
C SER A 220 8.25 -2.07 -14.09
N ASP A 221 8.87 -1.15 -13.37
CA ASP A 221 8.94 0.25 -13.75
C ASP A 221 10.28 0.83 -13.28
N SER A 222 10.60 2.06 -13.68
CA SER A 222 11.85 2.72 -13.32
C SER A 222 11.64 4.20 -13.05
N ILE A 223 12.19 4.69 -11.94
CA ILE A 223 12.27 6.12 -11.65
C ILE A 223 13.72 6.56 -11.87
N THR A 224 13.92 7.61 -12.65
CA THR A 224 15.23 8.23 -12.88
C THR A 224 15.29 9.56 -12.14
N PRO A 225 15.70 9.59 -10.86
CA PRO A 225 15.85 10.86 -10.16
C PRO A 225 16.99 11.65 -10.81
N HIS A 226 16.69 12.86 -11.26
CA HIS A 226 17.71 13.82 -11.64
C HIS A 226 18.28 14.41 -10.34
N GLY A 227 19.56 14.15 -10.05
CA GLY A 227 20.25 14.80 -8.94
C GLY A 227 20.57 16.26 -9.25
N ASP A 228 21.37 16.89 -8.39
CA ASP A 228 21.71 18.33 -8.49
C ASP A 228 22.47 18.73 -9.78
N ASN A 229 22.94 17.76 -10.55
CA ASN A 229 23.63 17.99 -11.83
C ASN A 229 22.77 17.48 -13.01
N PRO A 230 22.05 18.37 -13.72
CA PRO A 230 21.16 18.00 -14.82
C PRO A 230 21.85 17.31 -16.00
N LEU A 231 23.17 17.47 -16.14
CA LEU A 231 23.95 16.91 -17.24
C LEU A 231 24.46 15.50 -16.97
N LYS A 232 24.37 15.02 -15.72
CA LYS A 232 24.78 13.65 -15.38
C LYS A 232 23.64 12.70 -15.74
N ASN A 233 23.95 11.66 -16.52
CA ASN A 233 22.99 10.61 -16.84
C ASN A 233 22.43 10.01 -15.52
N PRO A 234 21.10 10.02 -15.32
CA PRO A 234 20.50 9.49 -14.11
C PRO A 234 20.67 7.97 -14.07
N VAL A 235 20.84 7.42 -12.87
CA VAL A 235 20.86 5.98 -12.67
C VAL A 235 19.42 5.52 -12.45
N PRO A 236 18.83 4.69 -13.34
CA PRO A 236 17.48 4.20 -13.15
C PRO A 236 17.35 3.41 -11.84
N LEU A 237 16.30 3.73 -11.09
CA LEU A 237 15.86 2.95 -9.94
C LEU A 237 14.72 2.06 -10.40
N THR A 238 15.06 0.84 -10.81
CA THR A 238 14.08 -0.17 -11.22
C THR A 238 13.36 -0.74 -9.99
N PHE A 239 12.04 -0.87 -10.06
CA PHE A 239 11.22 -1.47 -9.00
C PHE A 239 10.07 -2.28 -9.57
N MET A 240 9.51 -3.13 -8.71
CA MET A 240 8.33 -3.94 -8.99
C MET A 240 7.06 -3.21 -8.52
N LYS A 241 5.98 -3.33 -9.29
CA LYS A 241 4.65 -2.81 -8.94
C LYS A 241 3.56 -3.79 -9.35
N ILE A 242 2.37 -3.65 -8.79
CA ILE A 242 1.17 -4.33 -9.27
C ILE A 242 0.77 -3.73 -10.62
N ALA A 243 0.45 -4.60 -11.58
CA ALA A 243 0.14 -4.20 -12.94
C ALA A 243 -1.16 -3.39 -13.02
N ALA A 244 -1.13 -2.35 -13.86
CA ALA A 244 -2.34 -1.64 -14.26
C ALA A 244 -3.30 -2.61 -14.97
N GLY A 245 -4.60 -2.47 -14.69
CA GLY A 245 -5.66 -3.33 -15.19
C GLY A 245 -5.96 -4.56 -14.34
N CYS A 246 -5.19 -4.85 -13.29
CA CYS A 246 -5.59 -5.82 -12.27
C CYS A 246 -6.79 -5.31 -11.47
N THR A 247 -7.64 -6.23 -11.02
CA THR A 247 -8.76 -5.93 -10.11
C THR A 247 -8.31 -6.18 -8.68
N MET A 248 -8.44 -5.16 -7.84
CA MET A 248 -8.15 -5.24 -6.41
C MET A 248 -9.45 -5.15 -5.60
N GLU A 249 -9.66 -6.14 -4.75
CA GLU A 249 -10.81 -6.22 -3.85
C GLU A 249 -10.42 -5.69 -2.47
N PHE A 250 -11.16 -4.68 -2.02
CA PHE A 250 -11.09 -4.14 -0.68
C PHE A 250 -12.09 -4.85 0.21
N ARG A 251 -11.64 -5.28 1.39
CA ARG A 251 -12.38 -6.20 2.27
C ARG A 251 -12.50 -5.62 3.65
N PHE A 252 -13.72 -5.60 4.17
CA PHE A 252 -14.00 -5.07 5.49
C PHE A 252 -14.93 -6.00 6.27
N LYS A 253 -14.91 -5.87 7.59
CA LYS A 253 -16.07 -6.18 8.43
C LYS A 253 -16.58 -4.85 8.95
N LEU A 254 -17.72 -4.40 8.45
CA LEU A 254 -18.35 -3.17 8.87
C LEU A 254 -19.49 -3.47 9.83
N VAL A 255 -19.69 -2.59 10.80
CA VAL A 255 -20.85 -2.61 11.70
C VAL A 255 -21.55 -1.26 11.66
N ASP A 256 -22.85 -1.23 11.93
CA ASP A 256 -23.57 0.03 12.05
C ASP A 256 -23.06 0.84 13.25
N SER A 257 -23.01 2.17 13.08
CA SER A 257 -22.65 3.12 14.14
C SER A 257 -23.86 3.95 14.52
N LYS A 258 -23.98 4.27 15.80
CA LYS A 258 -24.98 5.21 16.31
C LYS A 258 -24.27 6.40 16.94
N ILE A 259 -24.39 7.57 16.33
CA ILE A 259 -23.77 8.82 16.80
C ILE A 259 -24.89 9.86 16.94
N ASP A 260 -24.99 10.48 18.11
CA ASP A 260 -26.01 11.50 18.42
C ASP A 260 -27.45 11.08 18.07
N GLY A 261 -27.77 9.80 18.28
CA GLY A 261 -29.09 9.23 17.99
C GLY A 261 -29.37 8.98 16.49
N ASN A 262 -28.42 9.25 15.60
CA ASN A 262 -28.51 8.99 14.17
C ASN A 262 -27.72 7.72 13.82
N ASP A 263 -28.26 6.94 12.87
CA ASP A 263 -27.63 5.72 12.37
C ASP A 263 -26.69 6.02 11.19
N PHE A 264 -25.47 5.47 11.24
CA PHE A 264 -24.52 5.44 10.14
C PHE A 264 -24.23 3.99 9.78
N THR A 265 -24.90 3.52 8.72
CA THR A 265 -24.94 2.10 8.35
C THR A 265 -23.63 1.60 7.75
N ALA A 266 -23.41 0.30 7.82
CA ALA A 266 -22.31 -0.37 7.14
C ALA A 266 -22.25 -0.07 5.62
N GLU A 267 -23.41 0.07 4.97
CA GLU A 267 -23.47 0.40 3.54
C GLU A 267 -23.04 1.85 3.27
N HIS A 268 -23.43 2.81 4.12
CA HIS A 268 -22.94 4.20 3.99
C HIS A 268 -21.43 4.28 4.17
N LYS A 269 -20.87 3.55 5.16
CA LYS A 269 -19.41 3.46 5.35
C LYS A 269 -18.73 2.92 4.10
N LYS A 270 -19.24 1.81 3.56
CA LYS A 270 -18.69 1.15 2.38
C LYS A 270 -18.68 2.09 1.17
N ALA A 271 -19.79 2.75 0.87
CA ALA A 271 -19.90 3.69 -0.23
C ALA A 271 -18.90 4.85 -0.08
N LEU A 272 -18.79 5.42 1.12
CA LEU A 272 -17.83 6.47 1.40
C LEU A 272 -16.38 5.99 1.26
N PHE A 273 -16.05 4.78 1.74
CA PHE A 273 -14.71 4.21 1.59
C PHE A 273 -14.35 3.98 0.12
N GLU A 274 -15.30 3.51 -0.67
CA GLU A 274 -15.13 3.34 -2.11
C GLU A 274 -14.85 4.69 -2.80
N GLU A 275 -15.61 5.74 -2.47
CA GLU A 275 -15.41 7.06 -3.03
C GLU A 275 -14.08 7.70 -2.59
N ILE A 276 -13.69 7.54 -1.33
CA ILE A 276 -12.36 7.98 -0.86
C ILE A 276 -11.28 7.31 -1.70
N LEU A 277 -11.30 5.99 -1.84
CA LEU A 277 -10.27 5.24 -2.55
C LEU A 277 -10.26 5.54 -4.06
N LYS A 278 -11.41 5.74 -4.69
CA LYS A 278 -11.49 6.21 -6.09
C LYS A 278 -10.90 7.60 -6.29
N THR A 279 -11.04 8.47 -5.29
CA THR A 279 -10.61 9.87 -5.36
C THR A 279 -9.10 10.00 -5.12
N VAL A 280 -8.57 9.33 -4.10
CA VAL A 280 -7.19 9.59 -3.63
C VAL A 280 -6.20 8.47 -3.99
N GLY A 281 -6.71 7.29 -4.32
CA GLY A 281 -5.90 6.09 -4.56
C GLY A 281 -5.34 5.49 -3.27
N VAL A 282 -4.47 4.48 -3.40
CA VAL A 282 -3.83 3.81 -2.26
C VAL A 282 -2.42 3.33 -2.60
N GLY A 283 -1.58 3.19 -1.58
CA GLY A 283 -0.19 2.79 -1.73
C GLY A 283 0.72 4.00 -1.80
N ALA A 284 1.85 3.85 -2.47
CA ALA A 284 2.87 4.89 -2.53
C ALA A 284 2.86 5.65 -3.85
N LYS A 285 3.37 6.90 -3.80
CA LYS A 285 3.53 7.77 -4.97
C LYS A 285 2.20 8.09 -5.69
N THR A 286 1.12 8.22 -4.92
CA THR A 286 -0.21 8.62 -5.40
C THR A 286 -0.20 9.99 -6.09
N ASN A 287 0.61 10.93 -5.61
CA ASN A 287 0.78 12.27 -6.20
C ASN A 287 1.34 12.27 -7.63
N VAL A 288 1.95 11.17 -8.09
CA VAL A 288 2.46 11.02 -9.47
C VAL A 288 1.69 9.93 -10.23
N GLY A 289 0.50 9.56 -9.74
CA GLY A 289 -0.47 8.71 -10.43
C GLY A 289 -0.46 7.23 -10.04
N TYR A 290 0.53 6.71 -9.30
CA TYR A 290 0.48 5.31 -8.86
C TYR A 290 -0.65 5.06 -7.87
N GLY A 291 -1.22 3.86 -7.87
CA GLY A 291 -2.24 3.47 -6.90
C GLY A 291 -3.61 4.10 -7.13
N GLN A 292 -3.80 4.77 -8.26
CA GLN A 292 -5.10 5.28 -8.70
C GLN A 292 -5.96 4.16 -9.30
N PHE A 293 -7.27 4.36 -9.34
CA PHE A 293 -8.24 3.40 -9.88
C PHE A 293 -8.96 3.95 -11.10
N GLN A 294 -9.37 3.06 -12.00
CA GLN A 294 -10.15 3.44 -13.17
C GLN A 294 -11.52 3.92 -12.70
N GLN A 295 -11.86 5.16 -13.05
CA GLN A 295 -13.25 5.60 -13.01
C GLN A 295 -14.00 4.77 -14.05
N ILE A 296 -15.05 4.08 -13.60
CA ILE A 296 -15.94 3.40 -14.55
C ILE A 296 -16.72 4.52 -15.21
N ASP A 297 -16.44 4.80 -16.48
CA ASP A 297 -17.35 5.55 -17.33
C ASP A 297 -18.65 4.75 -17.35
N ILE A 298 -19.63 5.18 -16.55
CA ILE A 298 -21.00 4.74 -16.73
C ILE A 298 -21.40 5.39 -18.06
N GLU A 299 -21.44 4.58 -19.13
CA GLU A 299 -22.03 5.01 -20.41
C GLU A 299 -23.39 5.65 -20.09
N LYS A 300 -23.48 6.96 -20.35
CA LYS A 300 -24.70 7.76 -20.17
C LYS A 300 -25.79 7.35 -21.14
#